data_AF-A0A1V5H4M2-F1
#
_entry.id   AF-A0A1V5H4M2-F1
#
_cell.length_a   1.000
_cell.length_b   1.000
_cell.length_c   1.000
_cell.angle_alpha   90.00
_cell.angle_beta   90.00
_cell.angle_gamma   90.00
#
_symmetry.space_group_name_H-M   'P 1'
#
loop_
_entity.id
_entity.type
_entity.pdbx_description
1 polymer ?
#
loop_
_entity_poly.entity_id
_entity_poly.type
_entity_poly.pdbx_seq_one_letter_code
_entity_poly.pdbx_strand_id
1 'polypeptide(L)'
;MQGRAAIGSEAISKGRPATGGYTGRKPPAVMLGLFYGSLQVARVLGRKGIEVYGIDKRGNQIASYSRYVRTLKAPSDEGMLVDYLIGFSRRAGTMPVLFPMSDYYVQFVMRHAHDLAGHYRFTAPGAGRTKNLVSKIHAHEVLSGLNIPTPLTIKLTKDTIGRAPDKIPLPCILKPEFHDHWLEDDEAARYIGLGNKVIYVDDYQTLQLHYARLSGFGELVAQEFIPGDSANLFYYAGYRNRAGKILAAHVSNKVRTFPDKLGSETLLRSVYRRDLLEAGGEILHKLDYTGPAGIDFKYDQRDSVFKVIEINCRLGLNDCYLAGHGIDIPSVYYNDSLGREVEPALDYPDGVTWYSFQSDLGWMRVYGKMQGATWARWLAQLLKGYDSYQVFSWSDPAPFVASLRELAARALSSYGANKKLR
;
A
#
# COMPACT_ATOMS: atom_id res chain seq x y z
N MET A 1 24.76 52.45 -45.48
CA MET A 1 24.40 52.45 -44.05
C MET A 1 23.57 51.21 -43.77
N GLN A 2 24.12 50.30 -42.95
CA GLN A 2 23.51 49.25 -42.12
C GLN A 2 22.34 48.43 -42.74
N GLY A 3 22.42 47.12 -42.98
CA GLY A 3 23.26 46.08 -42.38
C GLY A 3 22.36 45.02 -41.72
N ARG A 4 22.01 43.97 -42.47
CA ARG A 4 21.36 42.74 -41.96
C ARG A 4 22.27 42.05 -40.93
N ALA A 5 21.71 41.54 -39.84
CA ALA A 5 22.28 40.41 -39.12
C ALA A 5 21.19 39.65 -38.34
N ALA A 6 21.08 38.36 -38.67
CA ALA A 6 20.39 37.34 -37.90
C ALA A 6 21.12 37.11 -36.57
N ILE A 7 20.38 36.88 -35.48
CA ILE A 7 20.96 36.49 -34.19
C ILE A 7 20.50 35.07 -33.86
N GLY A 8 21.47 34.18 -34.06
CA GLY A 8 21.78 32.92 -33.38
C GLY A 8 20.82 32.33 -32.37
N SER A 9 20.43 31.09 -32.66
CA SER A 9 20.08 30.07 -31.67
C SER A 9 21.30 29.72 -30.81
N GLU A 10 21.31 30.13 -29.54
CA GLU A 10 22.22 29.56 -28.55
C GLU A 10 21.57 28.36 -27.87
N ALA A 11 22.16 27.19 -28.13
CA ALA A 11 21.84 25.96 -27.45
C ALA A 11 22.18 26.10 -25.96
N ILE A 12 21.15 26.13 -25.12
CA ILE A 12 21.31 25.98 -23.66
C ILE A 12 21.86 24.57 -23.42
N SER A 13 23.15 24.52 -23.09
CA SER A 13 23.80 23.28 -22.67
C SER A 13 23.09 22.77 -21.40
N LYS A 14 22.54 21.56 -21.48
CA LYS A 14 22.03 20.83 -20.32
C LYS A 14 23.21 20.51 -19.42
N GLY A 15 23.50 21.39 -18.46
CA GLY A 15 24.40 21.09 -17.36
C GLY A 15 23.90 19.84 -16.64
N ARG A 16 24.65 18.74 -16.73
CA ARG A 16 24.46 17.57 -15.86
C ARG A 16 24.59 18.08 -14.42
N PRO A 17 23.64 17.79 -13.51
CA PRO A 17 23.86 18.08 -12.10
C PRO A 17 25.09 17.31 -11.64
N ALA A 18 26.00 18.03 -10.98
CA ALA A 18 27.22 17.49 -10.42
C ALA A 18 26.89 16.30 -9.50
N THR A 19 27.30 15.11 -9.91
CA THR A 19 27.30 13.93 -9.04
C THR A 19 28.42 14.11 -8.02
N GLY A 20 28.12 14.85 -6.94
CA GLY A 20 28.96 14.88 -5.75
C GLY A 20 29.11 13.47 -5.22
N GLY A 21 30.28 12.87 -5.43
CA GLY A 21 30.62 11.55 -4.95
C GLY A 21 30.65 11.55 -3.42
N TYR A 22 29.61 11.01 -2.79
CA TYR A 22 29.67 10.61 -1.39
C TYR A 22 30.67 9.45 -1.27
N THR A 23 31.81 9.71 -0.64
CA THR A 23 32.88 8.73 -0.35
C THR A 23 32.64 7.94 0.95
N GLY A 24 31.50 8.13 1.62
CA GLY A 24 31.07 7.35 2.79
C GLY A 24 30.02 6.29 2.44
N ARG A 25 30.04 5.15 3.14
CA ARG A 25 29.01 4.09 3.03
C ARG A 25 27.63 4.69 3.32
N LYS A 26 26.69 4.54 2.38
CA LYS A 26 25.30 5.02 2.54
C LYS A 26 24.65 4.29 3.72
N PRO A 27 23.89 4.98 4.60
CA PRO A 27 23.13 4.33 5.65
C PRO A 27 22.24 3.19 5.12
N PRO A 28 22.26 1.99 5.70
CA PRO A 28 21.45 0.90 5.20
C PRO A 28 19.96 1.16 5.43
N ALA A 29 19.12 0.64 4.54
CA ALA A 29 17.69 0.58 4.73
C ALA A 29 17.32 -0.74 5.40
N VAL A 30 16.51 -0.69 6.46
CA VAL A 30 16.02 -1.86 7.20
C VAL A 30 14.50 -1.89 7.06
N MET A 31 13.98 -2.88 6.35
CA MET A 31 12.53 -3.09 6.18
C MET A 31 12.02 -4.10 7.18
N LEU A 32 10.95 -3.74 7.90
CA LEU A 32 10.20 -4.66 8.74
C LEU A 32 9.00 -5.19 7.94
N GLY A 33 9.00 -6.49 7.67
CA GLY A 33 8.04 -7.15 6.79
C GLY A 33 8.50 -7.16 5.34
N LEU A 34 8.39 -8.34 4.70
CA LEU A 34 8.98 -8.61 3.38
C LEU A 34 7.96 -9.02 2.30
N PHE A 35 6.75 -8.46 2.37
CA PHE A 35 5.71 -8.74 1.39
C PHE A 35 5.89 -7.93 0.08
N TYR A 36 4.86 -7.88 -0.76
CA TYR A 36 4.98 -7.31 -2.11
C TYR A 36 5.41 -5.83 -2.16
N GLY A 37 4.93 -4.98 -1.25
CA GLY A 37 5.34 -3.56 -1.20
C GLY A 37 6.85 -3.41 -0.93
N SER A 38 7.39 -4.22 -0.01
CA SER A 38 8.81 -4.25 0.34
C SER A 38 9.69 -4.64 -0.84
N LEU A 39 9.21 -5.49 -1.75
CA LEU A 39 9.95 -5.86 -2.96
C LEU A 39 10.19 -4.64 -3.86
N GLN A 40 9.19 -3.76 -4.01
CA GLN A 40 9.34 -2.55 -4.82
C GLN A 40 10.32 -1.57 -4.18
N VAL A 41 10.18 -1.33 -2.86
CA VAL A 41 11.11 -0.51 -2.08
C VAL A 41 12.55 -1.02 -2.21
N ALA A 42 12.75 -2.33 -2.02
CA ALA A 42 14.07 -2.97 -2.14
C ALA A 42 14.71 -2.74 -3.50
N ARG A 43 13.95 -2.91 -4.58
CA ARG A 43 14.43 -2.71 -5.95
C ARG A 43 14.78 -1.26 -6.23
N VAL A 44 13.97 -0.32 -5.75
CA VAL A 44 14.24 1.12 -5.92
C VAL A 44 15.53 1.52 -5.18
N LEU A 45 15.65 1.19 -3.90
CA LEU A 45 16.82 1.55 -3.09
C LEU A 45 18.07 0.77 -3.48
N GLY A 46 17.94 -0.53 -3.72
CA GLY A 46 19.03 -1.42 -4.10
C GLY A 46 19.67 -1.05 -5.44
N ARG A 47 18.87 -0.63 -6.44
CA ARG A 47 19.41 -0.08 -7.71
C ARG A 47 20.21 1.21 -7.52
N LYS A 48 19.97 1.96 -6.44
CA LYS A 48 20.73 3.15 -6.06
C LYS A 48 21.95 2.82 -5.18
N GLY A 49 22.28 1.54 -5.01
CA GLY A 49 23.42 1.08 -4.23
C GLY A 49 23.24 1.25 -2.71
N ILE A 50 22.01 1.39 -2.24
CA ILE A 50 21.70 1.36 -0.80
C ILE A 50 21.59 -0.11 -0.39
N GLU A 51 22.30 -0.50 0.67
CA GLU A 51 22.15 -1.83 1.24
C GLU A 51 20.78 -1.97 1.90
N VAL A 52 20.03 -3.01 1.52
CA VAL A 52 18.70 -3.27 2.06
C VAL A 52 18.71 -4.56 2.88
N TYR A 53 18.30 -4.44 4.14
CA TYR A 53 18.09 -5.56 5.05
C TYR A 53 16.59 -5.76 5.25
N GLY A 54 16.18 -7.01 5.26
CA GLY A 54 14.80 -7.41 5.47
C GLY A 54 14.65 -8.21 6.75
N ILE A 55 13.86 -7.74 7.70
CA ILE A 55 13.60 -8.46 8.96
C ILE A 55 12.19 -9.01 8.89
N ASP A 56 12.08 -10.35 8.92
CA ASP A 56 10.81 -11.06 8.79
C ASP A 56 10.79 -12.35 9.62
N LYS A 57 9.63 -12.72 10.16
CA LYS A 57 9.46 -13.91 11.01
C LYS A 57 9.58 -15.22 10.22
N ARG A 58 9.07 -15.26 8.99
CA ARG A 58 8.95 -16.48 8.18
C ARG A 58 10.14 -16.66 7.22
N GLY A 59 10.80 -15.57 6.82
CA GLY A 59 12.03 -15.58 6.01
C GLY A 59 11.85 -16.01 4.54
N ASN A 60 10.68 -16.51 4.17
CA ASN A 60 10.32 -16.96 2.82
C ASN A 60 9.27 -16.05 2.14
N GLN A 61 9.10 -14.83 2.63
CA GLN A 61 8.23 -13.84 2.00
C GLN A 61 8.77 -13.38 0.65
N ILE A 62 7.89 -12.89 -0.23
CA ILE A 62 8.24 -12.64 -1.64
C ILE A 62 9.48 -11.75 -1.84
N ALA A 63 9.69 -10.73 -1.00
CA ALA A 63 10.83 -9.84 -1.12
C ALA A 63 12.16 -10.49 -0.66
N SER A 64 12.12 -11.57 0.13
CA SER A 64 13.34 -12.26 0.59
C SER A 64 14.08 -12.98 -0.53
N TYR A 65 13.39 -13.25 -1.65
CA TYR A 65 13.98 -13.81 -2.87
C TYR A 65 14.65 -12.77 -3.76
N SER A 66 14.50 -11.47 -3.47
CA SER A 66 15.11 -10.42 -4.27
C SER A 66 16.61 -10.37 -4.04
N ARG A 67 17.37 -10.21 -5.12
CA ARG A 67 18.83 -10.00 -5.03
C ARG A 67 19.24 -8.73 -4.27
N TYR A 68 18.29 -7.81 -4.08
CA TYR A 68 18.51 -6.55 -3.38
C TYR A 68 18.34 -6.66 -1.86
N VAL A 69 17.79 -7.78 -1.35
CA VAL A 69 17.46 -7.92 0.07
C VAL A 69 18.40 -8.90 0.77
N ARG A 70 19.01 -8.46 1.88
CA ARG A 70 19.67 -9.33 2.86
C ARG A 70 18.68 -9.70 3.95
N THR A 71 18.16 -10.93 3.92
CA THR A 71 17.13 -11.37 4.85
C THR A 71 17.71 -11.77 6.20
N LEU A 72 17.06 -11.31 7.27
CA LEU A 72 17.36 -11.59 8.66
C LEU A 72 16.10 -12.13 9.33
N LYS A 73 16.25 -13.14 10.19
CA LYS A 73 15.14 -13.74 10.91
C LYS A 73 14.75 -12.85 12.10
N ALA A 74 13.50 -12.40 12.12
CA ALA A 74 12.95 -11.65 13.23
C ALA A 74 12.70 -12.56 14.45
N PRO A 75 13.01 -12.12 15.67
CA PRO A 75 12.44 -12.72 16.87
C PRO A 75 10.90 -12.67 16.84
N SER A 76 10.25 -13.68 17.41
CA SER A 76 8.79 -13.74 17.47
C SER A 76 8.21 -12.80 18.53
N ASP A 77 8.94 -12.64 19.64
CA ASP A 77 8.58 -11.75 20.76
C ASP A 77 8.88 -10.29 20.42
N GLU A 78 7.98 -9.40 20.84
CA GLU A 78 8.06 -7.96 20.53
C GLU A 78 9.25 -7.29 21.22
N GLY A 79 9.51 -7.61 22.50
CA GLY A 79 10.64 -7.05 23.25
C GLY A 79 11.98 -7.53 22.69
N MET A 80 12.08 -8.82 22.38
CA MET A 80 13.26 -9.38 21.72
C MET A 80 13.52 -8.75 20.34
N LEU A 81 12.47 -8.39 19.60
CA LEU A 81 12.61 -7.69 18.33
C LEU A 81 13.21 -6.29 18.51
N VAL A 82 12.81 -5.55 19.54
CA VAL A 82 13.42 -4.23 19.87
C VAL A 82 14.91 -4.40 20.15
N ASP A 83 15.29 -5.32 21.04
CA ASP A 83 16.69 -5.60 21.37
C ASP A 83 17.50 -6.03 20.14
N TYR A 84 16.90 -6.85 19.28
CA TYR A 84 17.51 -7.31 18.04
C TYR A 84 17.80 -6.13 17.09
N LEU A 85 16.85 -5.21 16.94
CA LEU A 85 17.00 -4.00 16.12
C LEU A 85 18.09 -3.09 16.70
N ILE A 86 18.05 -2.82 18.00
CA ILE A 86 19.08 -2.02 18.67
C ILE A 86 20.46 -2.65 18.47
N GLY A 87 20.59 -3.96 18.66
CA GLY A 87 21.82 -4.71 18.43
C GLY A 87 22.30 -4.62 16.98
N PHE A 88 21.38 -4.71 16.00
CA PHE A 88 21.70 -4.54 14.58
C PHE A 88 22.26 -3.14 14.29
N SER A 89 21.58 -2.08 14.78
CA SER A 89 22.00 -0.70 14.54
C SER A 89 23.45 -0.43 14.99
N ARG A 90 23.86 -1.01 16.13
CA ARG A 90 25.22 -0.90 16.69
C ARG A 90 26.28 -1.53 15.79
N ARG A 91 25.93 -2.56 15.01
CA ARG A 91 26.84 -3.25 14.08
C ARG A 91 26.82 -2.68 12.66
N ALA A 92 25.82 -1.89 12.32
CA ALA A 92 25.63 -1.37 10.96
C ALA A 92 26.68 -0.31 10.54
N GLY A 93 27.43 0.26 11.49
CA GLY A 93 28.46 1.27 11.26
C GLY A 93 27.93 2.66 10.93
N THR A 94 26.66 2.77 10.54
CA THR A 94 25.91 4.03 10.36
C THR A 94 24.48 3.82 10.86
N MET A 95 23.81 4.89 11.29
CA MET A 95 22.44 4.78 11.77
C MET A 95 21.49 4.42 10.61
N PRO A 96 20.83 3.24 10.62
CA PRO A 96 20.01 2.78 9.51
C PRO A 96 18.72 3.60 9.36
N VAL A 97 18.13 3.57 8.16
CA VAL A 97 16.77 4.06 7.92
C VAL A 97 15.78 2.89 8.07
N LEU A 98 14.80 3.02 8.96
CA LEU A 98 13.80 1.99 9.25
C LEU A 98 12.54 2.22 8.41
N PHE A 99 12.05 1.15 7.76
CA PHE A 99 10.85 1.14 6.93
C PHE A 99 9.83 0.15 7.51
N PRO A 100 8.77 0.62 8.18
CA PRO A 100 7.65 -0.22 8.57
C PRO A 100 6.76 -0.53 7.35
N MET A 101 6.75 -1.79 6.90
CA MET A 101 6.08 -2.19 5.65
C MET A 101 4.71 -2.87 5.86
N SER A 102 4.21 -2.94 7.09
CA SER A 102 2.87 -3.40 7.43
C SER A 102 2.26 -2.55 8.54
N ASP A 103 0.94 -2.65 8.69
CA ASP A 103 0.17 -1.94 9.72
C ASP A 103 0.64 -2.34 11.13
N TYR A 104 0.86 -3.64 11.38
CA TYR A 104 1.56 -4.14 12.57
C TYR A 104 2.90 -3.43 12.83
N TYR A 105 3.77 -3.32 11.82
CA TYR A 105 5.09 -2.72 12.01
C TYR A 105 5.04 -1.20 12.16
N VAL A 106 4.04 -0.51 11.58
CA VAL A 106 3.80 0.91 11.87
C VAL A 106 3.46 1.07 13.34
N GLN A 107 2.51 0.30 13.87
CA GLN A 107 2.15 0.37 15.28
C GLN A 107 3.30 -0.03 16.21
N PHE A 108 4.08 -1.05 15.85
CA PHE A 108 5.30 -1.44 16.56
C PHE A 108 6.29 -0.28 16.67
N VAL A 109 6.61 0.36 15.54
CA VAL A 109 7.54 1.51 15.52
C VAL A 109 6.97 2.68 16.33
N MET A 110 5.66 2.91 16.30
CA MET A 110 5.01 3.95 17.11
C MET A 110 5.11 3.66 18.61
N ARG A 111 4.87 2.42 19.04
CA ARG A 111 4.98 2.00 20.45
C ARG A 111 6.39 2.15 20.99
N HIS A 112 7.39 1.80 20.18
CA HIS A 112 8.81 1.79 20.55
C HIS A 112 9.59 2.97 19.97
N ALA A 113 8.91 4.05 19.60
CA ALA A 113 9.54 5.18 18.90
C ALA A 113 10.66 5.81 19.74
N HIS A 114 10.43 5.94 21.06
CA HIS A 114 11.41 6.45 22.01
C HIS A 114 12.68 5.57 22.04
N ASP A 115 12.50 4.26 22.14
CA ASP A 115 13.60 3.30 22.26
C ASP A 115 14.40 3.18 20.95
N LEU A 116 13.74 3.39 19.81
CA LEU A 116 14.37 3.30 18.49
C LEU A 116 14.99 4.63 18.00
N ALA A 117 14.60 5.79 18.53
CA ALA A 117 15.01 7.11 18.02
C ALA A 117 16.53 7.35 18.03
N GLY A 118 17.26 6.76 19.00
CA GLY A 118 18.72 6.83 19.09
C GLY A 118 19.45 5.81 18.19
N HIS A 119 18.72 4.89 17.57
CA HIS A 119 19.26 3.74 16.86
C HIS A 119 18.86 3.70 15.38
N TYR A 120 17.78 4.37 15.01
CA TYR A 120 17.24 4.38 13.65
C TYR A 120 16.75 5.77 13.25
N ARG A 121 16.76 6.01 11.94
CA ARG A 121 16.08 7.12 11.29
C ARG A 121 14.78 6.63 10.68
N PHE A 122 13.67 7.28 11.00
CA PHE A 122 12.37 6.96 10.40
C PHE A 122 11.43 8.14 10.51
N THR A 123 10.40 8.12 9.67
CA THR A 123 9.20 8.90 9.88
C THR A 123 8.17 8.01 10.57
N ALA A 124 7.72 8.44 11.74
CA ALA A 124 6.58 7.81 12.41
C ALA A 124 5.38 8.73 12.24
N PRO A 125 4.26 8.26 11.65
CA PRO A 125 2.98 8.91 11.88
C PRO A 125 2.68 8.70 13.37
N GLY A 126 2.43 9.75 14.16
CA GLY A 126 2.16 9.47 15.58
C GLY A 126 2.11 10.60 16.59
N ALA A 127 2.28 11.86 16.19
CA ALA A 127 1.93 12.96 17.09
C ALA A 127 0.45 13.32 16.94
N GLY A 128 -0.22 13.58 18.07
CA GLY A 128 -1.57 14.14 18.10
C GLY A 128 -2.64 13.27 17.43
N ARG A 129 -3.30 13.82 16.41
CA ARG A 129 -4.49 13.25 15.74
C ARG A 129 -4.23 11.98 14.93
N THR A 130 -2.96 11.60 14.78
CA THR A 130 -2.54 10.45 13.94
C THR A 130 -2.28 9.17 14.74
N LYS A 131 -2.39 9.21 16.08
CA LYS A 131 -1.92 8.16 17.00
C LYS A 131 -2.53 6.77 16.76
N ASN A 132 -3.67 6.65 16.06
CA ASN A 132 -4.26 5.35 15.75
C ASN A 132 -5.02 5.30 14.41
N LEU A 133 -4.53 5.99 13.36
CA LEU A 133 -5.17 5.97 12.04
C LEU A 133 -5.20 4.59 11.35
N VAL A 134 -4.49 3.61 11.90
CA VAL A 134 -4.54 2.21 11.44
C VAL A 134 -5.87 1.52 11.83
N SER A 135 -6.53 1.97 12.90
CA SER A 135 -7.88 1.51 13.25
C SER A 135 -8.90 2.15 12.32
N LYS A 136 -9.71 1.34 11.62
CA LYS A 136 -10.74 1.85 10.70
C LYS A 136 -11.80 2.71 11.38
N ILE A 137 -12.20 2.37 12.61
CA ILE A 137 -13.19 3.17 13.34
C ILE A 137 -12.58 4.50 13.79
N HIS A 138 -11.35 4.47 14.30
CA HIS A 138 -10.66 5.70 14.71
C HIS A 138 -10.37 6.62 13.52
N ALA A 139 -9.95 6.05 12.39
CA ALA A 139 -9.76 6.81 11.15
C ALA A 139 -11.07 7.47 10.71
N HIS A 140 -12.20 6.76 10.75
CA HIS A 140 -13.51 7.34 10.44
C HIS A 140 -13.88 8.48 11.39
N GLU A 141 -13.71 8.31 12.70
CA GLU A 141 -14.00 9.35 13.70
C GLU A 141 -13.16 10.61 13.49
N VAL A 142 -11.85 10.46 13.27
CA VAL A 142 -10.93 11.58 13.04
C VAL A 142 -11.26 12.29 11.73
N LEU A 143 -11.47 11.56 10.63
CA LEU A 143 -11.79 12.15 9.33
C LEU A 143 -13.15 12.86 9.36
N SER A 144 -14.17 12.25 9.96
CA SER A 144 -15.50 12.86 10.11
C SER A 144 -15.44 14.12 10.97
N GLY A 145 -14.70 14.10 12.08
CA GLY A 145 -14.49 15.28 12.92
C GLY A 145 -13.74 16.43 12.24
N LEU A 146 -13.04 16.15 11.13
CA LEU A 146 -12.38 17.14 10.28
C LEU A 146 -13.22 17.56 9.06
N ASN A 147 -14.49 17.14 9.02
CA ASN A 147 -15.41 17.32 7.90
C ASN A 147 -14.84 16.77 6.58
N ILE A 148 -14.08 15.67 6.65
CA ILE A 148 -13.62 14.94 5.46
C ILE A 148 -14.69 13.89 5.13
N PRO A 149 -15.24 13.87 3.90
CA PRO A 149 -16.27 12.91 3.52
C PRO A 149 -15.77 11.47 3.64
N THR A 150 -16.50 10.65 4.38
CA THR A 150 -16.27 9.21 4.55
C THR A 150 -17.61 8.47 4.50
N PRO A 151 -17.65 7.18 4.10
CA PRO A 151 -18.84 6.36 4.31
C PRO A 151 -19.16 6.24 5.80
N LEU A 152 -20.45 6.19 6.14
CA LEU A 152 -20.86 5.94 7.52
C LEU A 152 -20.25 4.63 8.01
N THR A 153 -19.56 4.65 9.16
CA THR A 153 -18.87 3.47 9.70
C THR A 153 -19.20 3.31 11.17
N ILE A 154 -19.59 2.10 11.59
CA ILE A 154 -19.91 1.79 12.97
C ILE A 154 -19.12 0.57 13.46
N LYS A 155 -18.74 0.60 14.74
CA LYS A 155 -18.20 -0.58 15.42
C LYS A 155 -19.34 -1.53 15.80
N LEU A 156 -19.17 -2.80 15.45
CA LEU A 156 -20.11 -3.85 15.81
C LEU A 156 -19.67 -4.55 17.10
N THR A 157 -20.60 -4.61 18.04
CA THR A 157 -20.50 -5.23 19.35
C THR A 157 -21.78 -6.00 19.62
N LYS A 158 -21.81 -6.82 20.69
CA LYS A 158 -23.01 -7.53 21.11
C LYS A 158 -24.20 -6.58 21.35
N ASP A 159 -23.92 -5.36 21.80
CA ASP A 159 -24.95 -4.36 22.10
C ASP A 159 -25.36 -3.55 20.87
N THR A 160 -24.45 -3.32 19.92
CA THR A 160 -24.74 -2.50 18.73
C THR A 160 -25.32 -3.30 17.56
N ILE A 161 -25.06 -4.60 17.47
CA ILE A 161 -25.50 -5.42 16.33
C ILE A 161 -27.03 -5.49 16.21
N GLY A 162 -27.75 -5.58 17.33
CA GLY A 162 -29.22 -5.58 17.35
C GLY A 162 -29.84 -4.25 16.91
N ARG A 163 -29.07 -3.16 16.98
CA ARG A 163 -29.47 -1.79 16.58
C ARG A 163 -28.83 -1.35 15.26
N ALA A 164 -28.24 -2.28 14.50
CA ALA A 164 -27.67 -1.98 13.20
C ALA A 164 -28.67 -1.28 12.24
N PRO A 165 -29.98 -1.66 12.19
CA PRO A 165 -30.95 -1.00 11.32
C PRO A 165 -31.10 0.51 11.54
N ASP A 166 -30.85 0.99 12.76
CA ASP A 166 -30.96 2.40 13.12
C ASP A 166 -29.66 3.19 12.83
N LYS A 167 -28.56 2.48 12.53
CA LYS A 167 -27.20 3.04 12.57
C LYS A 167 -26.40 2.89 11.28
N ILE A 168 -26.74 1.94 10.41
CA ILE A 168 -26.00 1.72 9.15
C ILE A 168 -26.98 1.42 8.01
N PRO A 169 -26.94 2.16 6.89
CA PRO A 169 -27.79 1.84 5.75
C PRO A 169 -27.29 0.59 5.02
N LEU A 170 -28.21 -0.05 4.30
CA LEU A 170 -27.90 -1.13 3.37
C LEU A 170 -27.85 -0.63 1.92
N PRO A 171 -27.03 -1.26 1.05
CA PRO A 171 -26.06 -2.30 1.41
C PRO A 171 -24.88 -1.74 2.22
N CYS A 172 -24.27 -2.60 3.04
CA CYS A 172 -23.07 -2.30 3.80
C CYS A 172 -21.99 -3.34 3.55
N ILE A 173 -20.78 -3.06 4.03
CA ILE A 173 -19.65 -3.99 4.02
C ILE A 173 -19.17 -4.24 5.44
N LEU A 174 -18.96 -5.51 5.76
CA LEU A 174 -18.37 -5.96 7.02
C LEU A 174 -16.86 -6.14 6.83
N LYS A 175 -16.06 -5.58 7.74
CA LYS A 175 -14.58 -5.64 7.69
C LYS A 175 -14.02 -5.83 9.11
N PRO A 176 -12.78 -6.32 9.27
CA PRO A 176 -12.11 -6.27 10.55
C PRO A 176 -11.64 -4.83 10.82
N GLU A 177 -11.61 -4.44 12.10
CA GLU A 177 -11.14 -3.11 12.50
C GLU A 177 -9.70 -2.86 12.01
N PHE A 178 -8.83 -3.85 12.20
CA PHE A 178 -7.44 -3.86 11.72
C PHE A 178 -7.30 -4.79 10.51
N HIS A 179 -6.46 -4.45 9.54
CA HIS A 179 -6.31 -5.20 8.29
C HIS A 179 -5.92 -6.68 8.50
N ASP A 180 -5.17 -6.94 9.56
CA ASP A 180 -4.40 -8.17 9.75
C ASP A 180 -5.24 -9.30 10.39
N HIS A 181 -6.28 -8.95 11.15
CA HIS A 181 -6.96 -9.89 12.07
C HIS A 181 -7.64 -11.08 11.38
N TRP A 182 -8.25 -10.89 10.20
CA TRP A 182 -8.89 -12.01 9.48
C TRP A 182 -7.91 -12.84 8.63
N LEU A 183 -6.80 -12.23 8.20
CA LEU A 183 -5.86 -12.86 7.28
C LEU A 183 -4.86 -13.77 8.00
N GLU A 184 -4.73 -13.61 9.31
CA GLU A 184 -3.85 -14.43 10.16
C GLU A 184 -4.57 -15.62 10.81
N ASP A 185 -5.90 -15.70 10.70
CA ASP A 185 -6.72 -16.81 11.21
C ASP A 185 -7.26 -17.68 10.06
N ASP A 186 -6.88 -18.96 10.05
CA ASP A 186 -7.25 -19.91 8.98
C ASP A 186 -8.75 -20.20 8.91
N GLU A 187 -9.47 -20.12 10.03
CA GLU A 187 -10.91 -20.36 10.06
C GLU A 187 -11.68 -19.15 9.51
N ALA A 188 -11.32 -17.95 9.95
CA ALA A 188 -11.85 -16.71 9.42
C ALA A 188 -11.59 -16.61 7.91
N ALA A 189 -10.34 -16.83 7.48
CA ALA A 189 -9.94 -16.78 6.07
C ALA A 189 -10.70 -17.81 5.20
N ARG A 190 -10.96 -19.01 5.72
CA ARG A 190 -11.77 -20.02 5.03
C ARG A 190 -13.23 -19.62 4.91
N TYR A 191 -13.79 -19.00 5.94
CA TYR A 191 -15.18 -18.57 5.94
C TYR A 191 -15.43 -17.42 4.97
N ILE A 192 -14.60 -16.38 5.02
CA ILE A 192 -14.78 -15.20 4.17
C ILE A 192 -14.36 -15.46 2.72
N GLY A 193 -13.50 -16.45 2.48
CA GLY A 193 -12.93 -16.77 1.18
C GLY A 193 -11.52 -16.20 1.02
N LEU A 194 -10.62 -16.99 0.43
CA LEU A 194 -9.21 -16.61 0.27
C LEU A 194 -9.06 -15.29 -0.50
N GLY A 195 -8.43 -14.31 0.14
CA GLY A 195 -8.17 -12.98 -0.44
C GLY A 195 -9.31 -11.97 -0.26
N ASN A 196 -10.46 -12.40 0.29
CA ASN A 196 -11.54 -11.48 0.64
C ASN A 196 -11.15 -10.71 1.90
N LYS A 197 -11.24 -9.38 1.83
CA LYS A 197 -10.95 -8.47 2.94
C LYS A 197 -12.22 -7.89 3.58
N VAL A 198 -13.34 -8.09 2.91
CA VAL A 198 -14.62 -7.46 3.20
C VAL A 198 -15.73 -8.43 2.79
N ILE A 199 -16.88 -8.37 3.46
CA ILE A 199 -18.09 -9.10 3.08
C ILE A 199 -19.15 -8.09 2.71
N TYR A 200 -19.72 -8.21 1.50
CA TYR A 200 -20.88 -7.41 1.10
C TYR A 200 -22.14 -7.96 1.74
N VAL A 201 -22.97 -7.07 2.28
CA VAL A 201 -24.18 -7.40 3.01
C VAL A 201 -25.32 -6.50 2.56
N ASP A 202 -26.40 -7.09 2.08
CA ASP A 202 -27.61 -6.41 1.56
C ASP A 202 -28.84 -6.57 2.46
N ASP A 203 -28.74 -7.33 3.55
CA ASP A 203 -29.76 -7.45 4.58
C ASP A 203 -29.19 -7.57 6.01
N TYR A 204 -29.96 -7.12 7.00
CA TYR A 204 -29.50 -7.10 8.41
C TYR A 204 -29.40 -8.48 9.05
N GLN A 205 -30.16 -9.46 8.56
CA GLN A 205 -30.13 -10.82 9.11
C GLN A 205 -28.81 -11.50 8.74
N THR A 206 -28.37 -11.33 7.49
CA THR A 206 -27.04 -11.73 7.01
C THR A 206 -25.93 -10.99 7.75
N LEU A 207 -26.09 -9.69 8.05
CA LEU A 207 -25.13 -8.95 8.88
C LEU A 207 -24.96 -9.60 10.26
N GLN A 208 -26.07 -9.95 10.92
CA GLN A 208 -26.07 -10.60 12.24
C GLN A 208 -25.41 -11.98 12.19
N LEU A 209 -25.68 -12.78 11.16
CA LEU A 209 -25.07 -14.10 10.96
C LEU A 209 -23.56 -14.00 10.78
N HIS A 210 -23.08 -13.08 9.93
CA HIS A 210 -21.66 -12.86 9.75
C HIS A 210 -21.00 -12.34 11.03
N TYR A 211 -21.63 -11.41 11.74
CA TYR A 211 -21.12 -10.92 13.03
C TYR A 211 -20.98 -12.05 14.05
N ALA A 212 -22.01 -12.88 14.22
CA ALA A 212 -21.98 -14.00 15.17
C ALA A 212 -20.83 -14.98 14.87
N ARG A 213 -20.52 -15.18 13.60
CA ARG A 213 -19.44 -16.07 13.18
C ARG A 213 -18.05 -15.43 13.28
N LEU A 214 -17.93 -14.13 13.01
CA LEU A 214 -16.64 -13.48 12.85
C LEU A 214 -16.15 -12.71 14.08
N SER A 215 -17.04 -12.36 15.01
CA SER A 215 -16.70 -11.56 16.19
C SER A 215 -15.73 -12.26 17.16
N GLY A 216 -15.60 -13.59 17.07
CA GLY A 216 -14.58 -14.35 17.81
C GLY A 216 -13.15 -14.20 17.26
N PHE A 217 -13.00 -13.74 16.01
CA PHE A 217 -11.71 -13.60 15.33
C PHE A 217 -11.19 -12.16 15.30
N GLY A 218 -11.85 -11.25 16.03
CA GLY A 218 -11.44 -9.86 16.15
C GLY A 218 -12.60 -8.89 16.07
N GLU A 219 -12.30 -7.62 16.36
CA GLU A 219 -13.26 -6.54 16.32
C GLU A 219 -13.71 -6.24 14.89
N LEU A 220 -15.02 -6.00 14.72
CA LEU A 220 -15.65 -5.84 13.42
C LEU A 220 -16.25 -4.45 13.26
N VAL A 221 -16.17 -3.95 12.03
CA VAL A 221 -16.81 -2.70 11.62
C VAL A 221 -17.77 -2.95 10.47
N ALA A 222 -18.95 -2.33 10.54
CA ALA A 222 -19.85 -2.21 9.40
C ALA A 222 -19.68 -0.81 8.80
N GLN A 223 -19.53 -0.74 7.49
CA GLN A 223 -19.34 0.49 6.75
C GLN A 223 -20.33 0.56 5.60
N GLU A 224 -20.88 1.74 5.33
CA GLU A 224 -21.77 1.98 4.20
C GLU A 224 -21.08 1.58 2.90
N PHE A 225 -21.78 0.82 2.05
CA PHE A 225 -21.26 0.50 0.73
C PHE A 225 -21.48 1.67 -0.21
N ILE A 226 -20.39 2.27 -0.68
CA ILE A 226 -20.45 3.31 -1.72
C ILE A 226 -20.66 2.63 -3.08
N PRO A 227 -21.75 2.94 -3.82
CA PRO A 227 -22.05 2.31 -5.10
C PRO A 227 -21.09 2.73 -6.21
N GLY A 228 -21.24 2.14 -7.39
CA GLY A 228 -20.38 2.38 -8.53
C GLY A 228 -19.28 1.33 -8.72
N ASP A 229 -18.77 1.27 -9.94
CA ASP A 229 -17.73 0.34 -10.36
C ASP A 229 -16.32 0.85 -10.00
N SER A 230 -15.30 0.15 -10.50
CA SER A 230 -13.90 0.48 -10.28
C SER A 230 -13.44 1.74 -11.03
N ALA A 231 -14.20 2.26 -12.00
CA ALA A 231 -13.89 3.53 -12.66
C ALA A 231 -14.01 4.72 -11.69
N ASN A 232 -14.81 4.56 -10.63
CA ASN A 232 -14.98 5.55 -9.56
C ASN A 232 -13.97 5.38 -8.42
N LEU A 233 -13.06 4.41 -8.48
CA LEU A 233 -12.11 4.08 -7.42
C LEU A 233 -10.71 4.63 -7.73
N PHE A 234 -10.26 5.57 -6.92
CA PHE A 234 -8.99 6.25 -7.07
C PHE A 234 -8.11 6.04 -5.84
N TYR A 235 -6.81 6.01 -6.04
CA TYR A 235 -5.82 5.87 -5.00
C TYR A 235 -4.83 7.01 -5.11
N TYR A 236 -4.73 7.79 -4.04
CA TYR A 236 -3.66 8.76 -3.85
C TYR A 236 -2.53 8.08 -3.09
N ALA A 237 -1.30 8.18 -3.58
CA ALA A 237 -0.11 7.87 -2.79
C ALA A 237 0.73 9.12 -2.66
N GLY A 238 1.16 9.46 -1.45
CA GLY A 238 1.98 10.65 -1.25
C GLY A 238 2.85 10.60 0.00
N TYR A 239 3.68 11.63 0.13
CA TYR A 239 4.62 11.79 1.23
C TYR A 239 4.58 13.23 1.75
N ARG A 240 4.23 13.41 3.02
CA ARG A 240 4.31 14.70 3.72
C ARG A 240 5.49 14.68 4.68
N ASN A 241 6.41 15.64 4.58
CA ASN A 241 7.54 15.72 5.51
C ASN A 241 7.17 16.42 6.82
N ARG A 242 8.12 16.48 7.76
CA ARG A 242 7.94 17.14 9.07
C ARG A 242 7.69 18.63 9.00
N ALA A 243 8.13 19.30 7.92
CA ALA A 243 7.84 20.71 7.67
C ALA A 243 6.43 20.94 7.08
N GLY A 244 5.68 19.86 6.87
CA GLY A 244 4.35 19.86 6.31
C GLY A 244 4.27 19.92 4.79
N LYS A 245 5.39 19.89 4.08
CA LYS A 245 5.43 19.93 2.61
C LYS A 245 5.12 18.56 2.02
N ILE A 246 4.28 18.52 0.98
CA ILE A 246 4.13 17.32 0.13
C ILE A 246 5.35 17.23 -0.78
N LEU A 247 6.16 16.19 -0.60
CA LEU A 247 7.40 15.97 -1.35
C LEU A 247 7.23 15.03 -2.54
N ALA A 248 6.23 14.17 -2.50
CA ALA A 248 5.88 13.31 -3.61
C ALA A 248 4.39 12.98 -3.54
N ALA A 249 3.73 12.94 -4.70
CA ALA A 249 2.35 12.48 -4.78
C ALA A 249 2.01 11.99 -6.19
N HIS A 250 1.14 10.99 -6.26
CA HIS A 250 0.45 10.63 -7.49
C HIS A 250 -0.95 10.11 -7.21
N VAL A 251 -1.80 10.17 -8.23
CA VAL A 251 -3.13 9.56 -8.22
C VAL A 251 -3.21 8.50 -9.29
N SER A 252 -3.90 7.42 -8.96
CA SER A 252 -4.11 6.29 -9.85
C SER A 252 -5.57 5.82 -9.81
N ASN A 253 -6.10 5.34 -10.92
CA ASN A 253 -7.37 4.64 -10.96
C ASN A 253 -7.15 3.13 -10.83
N LYS A 254 -7.92 2.47 -9.94
CA LYS A 254 -7.88 1.02 -9.73
C LYS A 254 -8.70 0.30 -10.80
N VAL A 255 -8.20 0.26 -12.03
CA VAL A 255 -8.91 -0.26 -13.22
C VAL A 255 -9.55 -1.63 -12.97
N ARG A 256 -8.82 -2.56 -12.34
CA ARG A 256 -9.35 -3.87 -11.92
C ARG A 256 -8.92 -4.20 -10.50
N THR A 257 -9.79 -4.90 -9.77
CA THR A 257 -9.56 -5.35 -8.39
C THR A 257 -9.97 -6.81 -8.25
N PHE A 258 -9.35 -7.55 -7.34
CA PHE A 258 -9.72 -8.92 -7.03
C PHE A 258 -9.83 -9.14 -5.51
N PRO A 259 -11.02 -9.52 -4.99
CA PRO A 259 -12.32 -9.60 -5.68
C PRO A 259 -12.77 -8.28 -6.33
N ASP A 260 -13.63 -8.37 -7.34
CA ASP A 260 -14.11 -7.19 -8.07
C ASP A 260 -14.81 -6.21 -7.11
N LYS A 261 -14.43 -4.93 -7.18
CA LYS A 261 -14.93 -3.79 -6.37
C LYS A 261 -14.63 -3.82 -4.88
N LEU A 262 -14.19 -4.95 -4.34
CA LEU A 262 -14.06 -5.21 -2.90
C LEU A 262 -12.66 -5.63 -2.47
N GLY A 263 -11.79 -5.91 -3.44
CA GLY A 263 -10.46 -6.45 -3.20
C GLY A 263 -9.33 -5.49 -3.51
N SER A 264 -8.15 -6.07 -3.66
CA SER A 264 -6.92 -5.32 -3.97
C SER A 264 -6.78 -5.14 -5.48
N GLU A 265 -6.16 -4.04 -5.90
CA GLU A 265 -5.89 -3.78 -7.32
C GLU A 265 -5.10 -4.91 -8.00
N THR A 266 -5.54 -5.29 -9.20
CA THR A 266 -4.82 -6.21 -10.10
C THR A 266 -4.24 -5.47 -11.31
N LEU A 267 -4.89 -4.39 -11.70
CA LEU A 267 -4.43 -3.45 -12.71
C LEU A 267 -4.72 -2.03 -12.22
N LEU A 268 -3.68 -1.23 -12.14
CA LEU A 268 -3.71 0.17 -11.74
C LEU A 268 -3.18 1.03 -12.91
N ARG A 269 -3.71 2.24 -13.05
CA ARG A 269 -3.26 3.21 -14.07
C ARG A 269 -3.07 4.58 -13.44
N SER A 270 -1.95 5.28 -13.70
CA SER A 270 -1.80 6.67 -13.26
C SER A 270 -2.85 7.52 -13.95
N VAL A 271 -3.39 8.49 -13.22
CA VAL A 271 -4.31 9.49 -13.75
C VAL A 271 -3.91 10.86 -13.22
N TYR A 272 -3.85 11.86 -14.10
CA TYR A 272 -3.63 13.23 -13.63
C TYR A 272 -4.96 13.81 -13.14
N ARG A 273 -5.11 13.91 -11.81
CA ARG A 273 -6.31 14.42 -11.14
C ARG A 273 -5.91 15.43 -10.09
N ARG A 274 -5.81 16.69 -10.52
CA ARG A 274 -5.39 17.82 -9.67
C ARG A 274 -6.25 17.95 -8.41
N ASP A 275 -7.56 17.81 -8.55
CA ASP A 275 -8.51 17.84 -7.44
C ASP A 275 -8.24 16.76 -6.38
N LEU A 276 -7.87 15.54 -6.79
CA LEU A 276 -7.52 14.46 -5.85
C LEU A 276 -6.10 14.59 -5.28
N LEU A 277 -5.15 15.18 -6.04
CA LEU A 277 -3.83 15.53 -5.53
C LEU A 277 -3.93 16.58 -4.41
N GLU A 278 -4.70 17.64 -4.66
CA GLU A 278 -4.97 18.70 -3.69
C GLU A 278 -5.74 18.15 -2.48
N ALA A 279 -6.80 17.36 -2.69
CA ALA A 279 -7.56 16.74 -1.60
C ALA A 279 -6.69 15.81 -0.74
N GLY A 280 -5.85 14.97 -1.35
CA GLY A 280 -4.93 14.11 -0.61
C GLY A 280 -3.92 14.92 0.21
N GLY A 281 -3.32 15.95 -0.37
CA GLY A 281 -2.40 16.86 0.33
C GLY A 281 -3.06 17.58 1.52
N GLU A 282 -4.27 18.09 1.32
CA GLU A 282 -5.07 18.77 2.35
C GLU A 282 -5.46 17.84 3.50
N ILE A 283 -5.84 16.60 3.22
CA ILE A 283 -6.12 15.60 4.25
C ILE A 283 -4.87 15.36 5.10
N LEU A 284 -3.71 15.17 4.48
CA LEU A 284 -2.45 14.99 5.22
C LEU A 284 -2.07 16.23 6.04
N HIS A 285 -2.40 17.43 5.57
CA HIS A 285 -2.21 18.67 6.36
C HIS A 285 -3.14 18.74 7.57
N LYS A 286 -4.45 18.50 7.39
CA LYS A 286 -5.44 18.54 8.48
C LYS A 286 -5.18 17.52 9.58
N LEU A 287 -4.60 16.38 9.19
CA LEU A 287 -4.17 15.32 10.11
C LEU A 287 -2.85 15.65 10.81
N ASP A 288 -2.09 16.64 10.34
CA ASP A 288 -0.67 16.85 10.67
C ASP A 288 0.16 15.57 10.47
N TYR A 289 -0.06 14.92 9.34
CA TYR A 289 0.55 13.64 9.02
C TYR A 289 2.02 13.80 8.58
N THR A 290 2.90 12.89 9.00
CA THR A 290 4.29 12.84 8.54
C THR A 290 4.61 11.44 8.03
N GLY A 291 5.22 11.37 6.84
CA GLY A 291 5.66 10.14 6.19
C GLY A 291 4.82 9.78 4.97
N PRO A 292 4.92 8.52 4.51
CA PRO A 292 4.18 8.02 3.36
C PRO A 292 2.72 7.72 3.75
N ALA A 293 1.79 8.02 2.86
CA ALA A 293 0.38 7.70 3.03
C ALA A 293 -0.27 7.29 1.71
N GLY A 294 -1.13 6.29 1.78
CA GLY A 294 -2.06 5.93 0.72
C GLY A 294 -3.48 6.30 1.11
N ILE A 295 -4.26 6.96 0.25
CA ILE A 295 -5.66 7.32 0.51
C ILE A 295 -6.51 6.74 -0.62
N ASP A 296 -7.43 5.86 -0.26
CA ASP A 296 -8.43 5.36 -1.18
C ASP A 296 -9.64 6.29 -1.23
N PHE A 297 -9.93 6.82 -2.42
CA PHE A 297 -11.10 7.63 -2.71
C PHE A 297 -12.07 6.84 -3.57
N LYS A 298 -13.36 6.90 -3.23
CA LYS A 298 -14.43 6.45 -4.13
C LYS A 298 -15.40 7.58 -4.41
N TYR A 299 -15.67 7.82 -5.69
CA TYR A 299 -16.69 8.77 -6.11
C TYR A 299 -18.08 8.19 -5.85
N ASP A 300 -18.86 8.84 -5.01
CA ASP A 300 -20.25 8.50 -4.74
C ASP A 300 -21.16 9.29 -5.67
N GLN A 301 -21.81 8.58 -6.60
CA GLN A 301 -22.69 9.21 -7.60
C GLN A 301 -23.99 9.73 -7.00
N ARG A 302 -24.37 9.30 -5.79
CA ARG A 302 -25.62 9.71 -5.14
C ARG A 302 -25.57 11.16 -4.67
N ASP A 303 -24.40 11.62 -4.23
CA ASP A 303 -24.15 12.97 -3.72
C ASP A 303 -23.06 13.72 -4.48
N SER A 304 -22.43 13.09 -5.47
CA SER A 304 -21.35 13.67 -6.29
C SER A 304 -20.10 14.04 -5.51
N VAL A 305 -19.77 13.27 -4.46
CA VAL A 305 -18.63 13.52 -3.58
C VAL A 305 -17.62 12.38 -3.63
N PHE A 306 -16.32 12.72 -3.61
CA PHE A 306 -15.26 11.74 -3.32
C PHE A 306 -15.19 11.47 -1.83
N LYS A 307 -15.45 10.22 -1.44
CA LYS A 307 -15.36 9.76 -0.04
C LYS A 307 -14.07 8.99 0.18
N VAL A 308 -13.40 9.27 1.29
CA VAL A 308 -12.24 8.50 1.75
C VAL A 308 -12.74 7.18 2.33
N ILE A 309 -12.40 6.06 1.70
CA ILE A 309 -12.81 4.72 2.14
C ILE A 309 -11.76 4.05 3.02
N GLU A 310 -10.48 4.40 2.87
CA GLU A 310 -9.36 3.85 3.63
C GLU A 310 -8.15 4.81 3.58
N ILE A 311 -7.38 4.86 4.67
CA ILE A 311 -6.08 5.52 4.73
C ILE A 311 -5.02 4.52 5.21
N ASN A 312 -3.97 4.36 4.42
CA ASN A 312 -2.84 3.47 4.69
C ASN A 312 -1.69 4.31 5.23
N CYS A 313 -1.25 4.04 6.46
CA CYS A 313 -0.22 4.84 7.15
C CYS A 313 1.21 4.35 6.90
N ARG A 314 1.48 3.86 5.69
CA ARG A 314 2.76 3.26 5.27
C ARG A 314 2.85 3.25 3.74
N LEU A 315 4.03 2.90 3.22
CA LEU A 315 4.18 2.53 1.82
C LEU A 315 3.31 1.31 1.50
N GLY A 316 2.42 1.49 0.53
CA GLY A 316 1.49 0.52 0.01
C GLY A 316 2.08 -0.46 -0.99
N LEU A 317 1.19 -1.34 -1.47
CA LEU A 317 1.51 -2.39 -2.43
C LEU A 317 2.07 -1.82 -3.74
N ASN A 318 1.51 -0.70 -4.19
CA ASN A 318 1.71 -0.16 -5.51
C ASN A 318 2.38 1.24 -5.50
N ASP A 319 2.46 1.95 -4.36
CA ASP A 319 2.95 3.34 -4.22
C ASP A 319 4.29 3.66 -4.91
N CYS A 320 5.11 2.65 -5.18
CA CYS A 320 6.44 2.80 -5.75
C CYS A 320 6.47 2.67 -7.28
N TYR A 321 5.34 2.35 -7.93
CA TYR A 321 5.34 1.94 -9.35
C TYR A 321 5.75 3.08 -10.30
N LEU A 322 5.57 4.34 -9.88
CA LEU A 322 5.98 5.53 -10.63
C LEU A 322 7.41 6.01 -10.29
N ALA A 323 8.20 5.25 -9.53
CA ALA A 323 9.58 5.64 -9.21
C ALA A 323 10.46 5.80 -10.47
N GLY A 324 10.21 5.00 -11.52
CA GLY A 324 10.85 5.15 -12.82
C GLY A 324 10.29 6.29 -13.69
N HIS A 325 9.24 6.96 -13.23
CA HIS A 325 8.45 7.95 -13.96
C HIS A 325 8.35 9.29 -13.22
N GLY A 326 9.30 9.59 -12.34
CA GLY A 326 9.41 10.88 -11.64
C GLY A 326 8.97 10.88 -10.18
N ILE A 327 8.15 9.92 -9.73
CA ILE A 327 7.61 9.90 -8.37
C ILE A 327 8.25 8.77 -7.55
N ASP A 328 9.41 9.04 -6.96
CA ASP A 328 10.20 8.08 -6.20
C ASP A 328 9.99 8.22 -4.68
N ILE A 329 8.82 7.81 -4.21
CA ILE A 329 8.43 7.87 -2.78
C ILE A 329 9.44 7.15 -1.86
N PRO A 330 9.97 5.94 -2.19
CA PRO A 330 10.96 5.28 -1.34
C PRO A 330 12.22 6.11 -1.12
N SER A 331 12.71 6.78 -2.17
CA SER A 331 13.90 7.63 -2.05
C SER A 331 13.61 8.94 -1.33
N VAL A 332 12.41 9.49 -1.48
CA VAL A 332 11.93 10.64 -0.70
C VAL A 332 11.91 10.27 0.79
N TYR A 333 11.30 9.14 1.15
CA TYR A 333 11.30 8.61 2.51
C TYR A 333 12.72 8.48 3.06
N TYR A 334 13.59 7.84 2.29
CA TYR A 334 14.97 7.57 2.71
C TYR A 334 15.75 8.87 2.96
N ASN A 335 15.68 9.83 2.05
CA ASN A 335 16.43 11.08 2.16
C ASN A 335 15.86 12.02 3.23
N ASP A 336 14.53 12.14 3.33
CA ASP A 336 13.89 12.95 4.38
C ASP A 336 14.18 12.38 5.78
N SER A 337 14.17 11.04 5.94
CA SER A 337 14.57 10.39 7.20
C SER A 337 16.01 10.69 7.60
N LEU A 338 16.89 10.94 6.62
CA LEU A 338 18.28 11.35 6.84
C LEU A 338 18.43 12.86 7.08
N GLY A 339 17.35 13.64 7.05
CA GLY A 339 17.38 15.10 7.16
C GLY A 339 17.97 15.78 5.94
N ARG A 340 17.99 15.12 4.78
CA ARG A 340 18.45 15.73 3.52
C ARG A 340 17.33 16.54 2.90
N GLU A 341 17.71 17.62 2.24
CA GLU A 341 16.77 18.35 1.40
C GLU A 341 16.31 17.48 0.23
N VAL A 342 15.00 17.50 -0.01
CA VAL A 342 14.35 16.72 -1.06
C VAL A 342 13.49 17.67 -1.87
N GLU A 343 13.78 17.76 -3.16
CA GLU A 343 12.94 18.51 -4.08
C GLU A 343 11.60 17.80 -4.30
N PRO A 344 10.46 18.52 -4.24
CA PRO A 344 9.17 17.92 -4.50
C PRO A 344 9.07 17.38 -5.93
N ALA A 345 8.56 16.16 -6.05
CA ALA A 345 8.21 15.54 -7.31
C ALA A 345 6.70 15.29 -7.35
N LEU A 346 5.97 16.16 -8.04
CA LEU A 346 4.50 16.12 -8.13
C LEU A 346 3.99 15.96 -9.56
N ASP A 347 4.90 15.96 -10.54
CA ASP A 347 4.58 15.79 -11.95
C ASP A 347 4.91 14.37 -12.40
N TYR A 348 3.97 13.74 -13.12
CA TYR A 348 4.05 12.37 -13.57
C TYR A 348 3.21 12.13 -14.82
N PRO A 349 3.62 11.19 -15.68
CA PRO A 349 2.86 10.85 -16.88
C PRO A 349 1.52 10.18 -16.55
N ASP A 350 0.51 10.56 -17.31
CA ASP A 350 -0.79 9.88 -17.34
C ASP A 350 -0.67 8.51 -18.05
N GLY A 351 -1.49 7.55 -17.66
CA GLY A 351 -1.61 6.26 -18.36
C GLY A 351 -0.58 5.18 -18.02
N VAL A 352 0.39 5.43 -17.14
CA VAL A 352 1.37 4.42 -16.70
C VAL A 352 0.69 3.33 -15.89
N THR A 353 1.01 2.08 -16.20
CA THR A 353 0.32 0.91 -15.66
C THR A 353 1.13 0.11 -14.65
N TRP A 354 0.46 -0.38 -13.62
CA TRP A 354 0.98 -1.39 -12.70
C TRP A 354 0.11 -2.64 -12.71
N TYR A 355 0.74 -3.82 -12.70
CA TYR A 355 0.06 -5.09 -12.95
C TYR A 355 0.43 -6.22 -11.98
N SER A 356 -0.57 -6.90 -11.43
CA SER A 356 -0.42 -8.12 -10.62
C SER A 356 -0.92 -9.35 -11.38
N PHE A 357 0.01 -10.12 -11.95
CA PHE A 357 -0.32 -11.30 -12.76
C PHE A 357 -1.19 -12.34 -12.04
N GLN A 358 -0.82 -12.71 -10.81
CA GLN A 358 -1.51 -13.79 -10.09
C GLN A 358 -2.94 -13.40 -9.71
N SER A 359 -3.12 -12.20 -9.18
CA SER A 359 -4.44 -11.71 -8.79
C SER A 359 -5.31 -11.43 -10.03
N ASP A 360 -4.73 -10.90 -11.10
CA ASP A 360 -5.47 -10.63 -12.35
C ASP A 360 -5.87 -11.92 -13.09
N LEU A 361 -5.07 -12.99 -12.98
CA LEU A 361 -5.48 -14.32 -13.43
C LEU A 361 -6.67 -14.85 -12.60
N GLY A 362 -6.69 -14.59 -11.29
CA GLY A 362 -7.84 -14.85 -10.43
C GLY A 362 -9.09 -14.09 -10.90
N TRP A 363 -8.94 -12.78 -11.14
CA TRP A 363 -10.01 -11.95 -11.68
C TRP A 363 -10.52 -12.46 -13.04
N MET A 364 -9.61 -12.82 -13.95
CA MET A 364 -9.99 -13.32 -15.27
C MET A 364 -10.80 -14.63 -15.18
N ARG A 365 -10.43 -15.53 -14.26
CA ARG A 365 -11.14 -16.80 -14.04
C ARG A 365 -12.55 -16.61 -13.47
N VAL A 366 -12.70 -15.69 -12.52
CA VAL A 366 -13.96 -15.52 -11.77
C VAL A 366 -14.89 -14.50 -12.46
N TYR A 367 -14.36 -13.36 -12.88
CA TYR A 367 -15.14 -12.21 -13.34
C TYR A 367 -14.98 -11.90 -14.83
N GLY A 368 -13.94 -12.44 -15.49
CA GLY A 368 -13.61 -12.09 -16.88
C GLY A 368 -14.80 -12.17 -17.84
N LYS A 369 -15.54 -13.29 -17.83
CA LYS A 369 -16.74 -13.47 -18.67
C LYS A 369 -17.85 -12.47 -18.34
N MET A 370 -18.12 -12.23 -17.06
CA MET A 370 -19.16 -11.29 -16.60
C MET A 370 -18.83 -9.84 -16.99
N GLN A 371 -17.54 -9.51 -17.04
CA GLN A 371 -17.02 -8.20 -17.38
C GLN A 371 -16.69 -8.05 -18.89
N GLY A 372 -17.15 -9.00 -19.73
CA GLY A 372 -16.96 -8.96 -21.18
C GLY A 372 -15.50 -9.15 -21.64
N ALA A 373 -14.61 -9.63 -20.77
CA ALA A 373 -13.24 -9.97 -21.12
C ALA A 373 -13.15 -11.39 -21.73
N THR A 374 -12.30 -11.55 -22.73
CA THR A 374 -11.98 -12.86 -23.33
C THR A 374 -10.54 -13.24 -23.01
N TRP A 375 -10.26 -14.55 -22.94
CA TRP A 375 -8.90 -15.06 -22.76
C TRP A 375 -7.94 -14.57 -23.83
N ALA A 376 -8.39 -14.50 -25.09
CA ALA A 376 -7.60 -13.97 -26.20
C ALA A 376 -7.22 -12.50 -25.98
N ARG A 377 -8.18 -11.65 -25.56
CA ARG A 377 -7.92 -10.22 -25.28
C ARG A 377 -7.03 -10.04 -24.05
N TRP A 378 -7.21 -10.86 -23.02
CA TRP A 378 -6.39 -10.83 -21.82
C TRP A 378 -4.94 -11.22 -22.13
N LEU A 379 -4.74 -12.29 -22.91
CA LEU A 379 -3.41 -12.73 -23.33
C LEU A 379 -2.74 -11.71 -24.27
N ALA A 380 -3.51 -11.09 -25.19
CA ALA A 380 -3.00 -10.01 -26.03
C ALA A 380 -2.52 -8.80 -25.20
N GLN A 381 -3.22 -8.45 -24.11
CA GLN A 381 -2.77 -7.39 -23.18
C GLN A 381 -1.49 -7.78 -22.45
N LEU A 382 -1.38 -9.03 -21.99
CA LEU A 382 -0.14 -9.53 -21.38
C LEU A 382 1.06 -9.47 -22.33
N LEU A 383 0.86 -9.86 -23.59
CA LEU A 383 1.93 -9.83 -24.61
C LEU A 383 2.32 -8.40 -25.00
N LYS A 384 1.37 -7.46 -24.96
CA LYS A 384 1.65 -6.03 -25.14
C LYS A 384 2.51 -5.49 -23.99
N GLY A 385 2.35 -6.04 -22.79
CA GLY A 385 3.10 -5.66 -21.59
C GLY A 385 2.50 -4.47 -20.84
N TYR A 386 3.04 -4.26 -19.64
CA TYR A 386 2.74 -3.17 -18.72
C TYR A 386 4.03 -2.48 -18.29
N ASP A 387 3.92 -1.24 -17.81
CA ASP A 387 5.08 -0.41 -17.43
C ASP A 387 5.74 -0.92 -16.13
N SER A 388 4.94 -1.40 -15.18
CA SER A 388 5.41 -1.96 -13.91
C SER A 388 4.62 -3.21 -13.51
N TYR A 389 5.27 -4.10 -12.79
CA TYR A 389 4.70 -5.37 -12.33
C TYR A 389 4.87 -5.50 -10.82
N GLN A 390 3.87 -6.08 -10.15
CA GLN A 390 3.92 -6.38 -8.71
C GLN A 390 5.15 -7.21 -8.32
N VAL A 391 5.49 -8.22 -9.13
CA VAL A 391 6.56 -9.18 -8.82
C VAL A 391 7.59 -9.29 -9.95
N PHE A 392 7.16 -9.34 -11.20
CA PHE A 392 8.07 -9.61 -12.31
C PHE A 392 9.08 -8.48 -12.54
N SER A 393 10.36 -8.83 -12.74
CA SER A 393 11.40 -7.92 -13.20
C SER A 393 12.52 -8.71 -13.85
N TRP A 394 12.96 -8.30 -15.04
CA TRP A 394 14.12 -8.90 -15.72
C TRP A 394 15.41 -8.79 -14.92
N SER A 395 15.61 -7.66 -14.23
CA SER A 395 16.80 -7.40 -13.40
C SER A 395 16.83 -8.18 -12.08
N ASP A 396 15.69 -8.75 -11.68
CA ASP A 396 15.49 -9.44 -10.40
C ASP A 396 14.38 -10.51 -10.53
N PRO A 397 14.64 -11.61 -11.27
CA PRO A 397 13.61 -12.59 -11.65
C PRO A 397 13.27 -13.60 -10.55
N ALA A 398 14.14 -13.78 -9.55
CA ALA A 398 13.98 -14.80 -8.51
C ALA A 398 12.65 -14.70 -7.72
N PRO A 399 12.17 -13.51 -7.30
CA PRO A 399 10.84 -13.36 -6.71
C PRO A 399 9.70 -13.89 -7.60
N PHE A 400 9.77 -13.66 -8.91
CA PHE A 400 8.71 -14.13 -9.81
C PHE A 400 8.70 -15.66 -9.90
N VAL A 401 9.87 -16.29 -10.02
CA VAL A 401 10.00 -17.75 -9.98
C VAL A 401 9.46 -18.33 -8.67
N ALA A 402 9.78 -17.72 -7.53
CA ALA A 402 9.23 -18.13 -6.23
C ALA A 402 7.70 -18.02 -6.19
N SER A 403 7.14 -16.91 -6.70
CA SER A 403 5.69 -16.73 -6.77
C SER A 403 5.00 -17.80 -7.62
N LEU A 404 5.59 -18.20 -8.75
CA LEU A 404 5.02 -19.23 -9.63
C LEU A 404 5.05 -20.62 -8.97
N ARG A 405 6.11 -20.93 -8.21
CA ARG A 405 6.20 -22.18 -7.43
C ARG A 405 5.12 -22.24 -6.36
N GLU A 406 4.88 -21.13 -5.65
CA GLU A 406 3.82 -21.04 -4.65
C GLU A 406 2.43 -21.22 -5.28
N LEU A 407 2.18 -20.59 -6.44
CA LEU A 407 0.94 -20.75 -7.20
C LEU A 407 0.72 -22.20 -7.63
N ALA A 408 1.76 -22.87 -8.13
CA ALA A 408 1.70 -24.28 -8.52
C ALA A 408 1.45 -25.20 -7.32
N ALA A 409 2.13 -24.96 -6.19
CA ALA A 409 1.92 -25.72 -4.96
C ALA A 409 0.46 -25.60 -4.46
N ARG A 410 -0.10 -24.39 -4.43
CA ARG A 410 -1.51 -24.16 -4.05
C ARG A 410 -2.49 -24.89 -4.97
N ALA A 411 -2.23 -24.90 -6.28
CA ALA A 411 -3.06 -25.62 -7.23
C ALA A 411 -3.03 -27.15 -6.99
N LEU A 412 -1.86 -27.70 -6.70
CA LEU A 412 -1.68 -29.14 -6.40
C LEU A 412 -2.35 -29.52 -5.06
N SER A 413 -2.21 -28.71 -4.02
CA SER A 413 -2.87 -28.95 -2.72
C SER A 413 -4.39 -28.90 -2.83
N SER A 414 -4.93 -27.96 -3.61
CA SER A 414 -6.38 -27.85 -3.85
C SER A 414 -6.93 -29.05 -4.64
N TYR A 415 -6.15 -29.58 -5.59
CA TYR A 415 -6.50 -30.80 -6.33
C TYR A 415 -6.50 -32.05 -5.44
N GLY A 416 -5.51 -32.17 -4.53
CA GLY A 416 -5.43 -33.27 -3.57
C GLY A 416 -6.58 -33.28 -2.54
N ALA A 417 -7.03 -32.11 -2.09
CA ALA A 417 -8.16 -31.97 -1.16
C ALA A 417 -9.50 -32.41 -1.80
N ASN A 418 -9.75 -32.03 -3.07
CA ASN A 418 -10.95 -32.44 -3.80
C ASN A 418 -11.01 -33.94 -4.13
N LYS A 419 -9.86 -34.63 -4.13
CA LYS A 419 -9.80 -36.09 -4.36
C LYS A 419 -10.10 -36.92 -3.10
N LYS A 420 -9.95 -36.34 -1.90
CA LYS A 420 -10.31 -36.98 -0.62
C LYS A 420 -11.79 -36.82 -0.23
N LEU A 421 -12.52 -36.00 -0.97
CA LEU A 421 -13.95 -35.73 -0.79
C LEU A 421 -14.83 -36.41 -1.87
N ARG A 422 -14.24 -37.30 -2.68
CA ARG A 422 -14.93 -38.09 -3.71
C ARG A 422 -14.88 -39.58 -3.40
#